data_AF-A0A920G478-F1
#
_entry.id   AF-A0A920G478-F1
#
_cell.length_a   1.000
_cell.length_b   1.000
_cell.length_c   1.000
_cell.angle_alpha   90.00
_cell.angle_beta   90.00
_cell.angle_gamma   90.00
#
_symmetry.space_group_name_H-M   'P 1'
#
loop_
_entity.id
_entity.type
_entity.pdbx_description
1 polymer ?
#
loop_
_entity_poly.entity_id
_entity_poly.type
_entity_poly.pdbx_seq_one_letter_code
_entity_poly.pdbx_strand_id
1 'polypeptide(L)' 'MALEAAVKAQIVKDYQQSEGDTGSPEVQVAFAHSKH' A
#
# COMPACT_ATOMS: atom_id res chain seq x y z
N MET A 1 8.58 -9.13 -8.32
CA MET A 1 8.67 -10.47 -7.67
C MET A 1 7.34 -10.78 -7.00
N ALA A 2 6.97 -12.05 -6.79
CA ALA A 2 5.68 -12.41 -6.17
C ALA A 2 5.54 -11.88 -4.74
N LEU A 3 6.65 -11.80 -4.00
CA LEU A 3 6.71 -11.23 -2.65
C LEU A 3 6.29 -9.74 -2.63
N GLU A 4 6.72 -8.97 -3.64
CA GLU A 4 6.37 -7.55 -3.77
C GLU A 4 4.87 -7.34 -3.93
N ALA A 5 4.18 -8.19 -4.69
CA ALA A 5 2.74 -8.06 -4.90
C ALA A 5 1.95 -8.31 -3.60
N ALA A 6 2.38 -9.29 -2.80
CA ALA A 6 1.78 -9.58 -1.50
C ALA A 6 1.97 -8.41 -0.51
N VAL A 7 3.17 -7.84 -0.45
CA VAL A 7 3.48 -6.68 0.41
C VAL A 7 2.62 -5.47 0.00
N LYS A 8 2.49 -5.19 -1.29
CA LYS A 8 1.65 -4.09 -1.77
C LYS A 8 0.17 -4.29 -1.45
N ALA A 9 -0.33 -5.52 -1.58
CA ALA A 9 -1.71 -5.84 -1.23
C ALA A 9 -1.98 -5.65 0.28
N GLN A 10 -1.00 -6.00 1.11
CA GLN A 10 -1.07 -5.79 2.56
C GLN A 10 -1.08 -4.29 2.89
N ILE A 11 -0.21 -3.49 2.27
CA ILE A 11 -0.16 -2.03 2.45
C ILE A 11 -1.50 -1.37 2.12
N VAL A 12 -2.11 -1.71 0.97
CA VAL A 12 -3.42 -1.15 0.62
C VAL A 12 -4.46 -1.53 1.67
N LYS A 13 -4.45 -2.78 2.14
CA LYS A 13 -5.43 -3.26 3.12
C LYS A 13 -5.33 -2.55 4.46
N ASP A 14 -4.10 -2.23 4.88
CA ASP A 14 -3.81 -1.65 6.20
C ASP A 14 -3.97 -0.12 6.23
N TYR A 15 -3.76 0.56 5.08
CA TYR A 15 -3.71 2.03 5.01
C TYR A 15 -4.81 2.68 4.16
N GLN A 16 -5.65 1.90 3.46
CA GLN A 16 -6.78 2.44 2.70
C GLN A 16 -7.77 3.18 3.60
N GLN A 17 -8.23 4.36 3.18
CA GLN A 17 -9.26 5.12 3.93
C GLN A 17 -10.68 4.61 3.63
N SER A 18 -10.86 3.99 2.47
CA SER A 18 -12.09 3.32 2.05
C SER A 18 -11.74 2.06 1.28
N GLU A 19 -12.69 1.11 1.15
CA GLU A 19 -12.41 -0.16 0.48
C GLU A 19 -11.94 0.05 -0.98
N GLY A 20 -10.74 -0.44 -1.28
CA GLY A 20 -10.12 -0.30 -2.60
C GLY A 20 -9.44 1.04 -2.85
N ASP A 21 -9.34 1.92 -1.85
CA ASP A 21 -8.62 3.19 -1.99
C ASP A 21 -7.11 2.96 -2.04
N THR A 22 -6.55 3.14 -3.24
CA THR A 22 -5.10 3.05 -3.50
C THR A 22 -4.45 4.42 -3.69
N GLY A 23 -5.22 5.51 -3.60
CA GLY A 23 -4.80 6.85 -4.01
C GLY A 23 -4.56 7.81 -2.85
N SER A 24 -5.05 7.50 -1.65
CA SER A 24 -4.91 8.34 -0.47
C SER A 24 -3.45 8.64 -0.10
N PRO A 25 -3.20 9.82 0.52
CA PRO A 25 -1.88 10.20 0.99
C PRO A 25 -1.22 9.15 1.87
N GLU A 26 -1.99 8.48 2.73
CA GLU A 26 -1.53 7.45 3.66
C GLU A 26 -0.99 6.22 2.92
N VAL A 27 -1.75 5.70 1.95
CA VAL A 27 -1.33 4.57 1.11
C VAL A 27 -0.08 4.93 0.30
N GLN A 28 -0.01 6.15 -0.25
CA GLN A 28 1.16 6.59 -1.01
C GLN A 28 2.43 6.75 -0.14
N VAL A 29 2.30 7.27 1.09
CA VAL A 29 3.42 7.37 2.04
C VAL A 29 3.91 5.98 2.45
N ALA A 30 2.99 5.04 2.71
CA ALA A 30 3.37 3.66 3.02
C ALA A 30 4.13 3.01 1.85
N PHE A 31 3.72 3.25 0.60
CA PHE A 31 4.48 2.81 -0.57
C PHE A 31 5.86 3.48 -0.69
N ALA A 32 5.96 4.78 -0.44
CA ALA A 32 7.23 5.50 -0.48
C ALA A 32 8.23 4.96 0.55
N HIS A 33 7.77 4.70 1.78
CA HIS A 33 8.60 4.08 2.82
C HIS A 33 8.92 2.61 2.56
N SER A 34 8.03 1.85 1.90
CA SER A 34 8.28 0.45 1.56
C SER A 34 9.39 0.24 0.50
N LYS A 35 9.77 1.31 -0.21
CA LYS A 35 10.73 1.26 -1.32
C LYS A 35 12.17 1.63 -0.94
N HIS A 36 12.45 1.79 0.35
CA HIS A 36 13.79 1.97 0.90
C HIS A 36 14.27 0.70 1.60
#